data_AF-A0A1N6DV33-F1
#
_entry.id   AF-A0A1N6DV33-F1
#
_cell.length_a   1.000
_cell.length_b   1.000
_cell.length_c   1.000
_cell.angle_alpha   90.00
_cell.angle_beta   90.00
_cell.angle_gamma   90.00
#
_symmetry.space_group_name_H-M   'P 1'
#
loop_
_entity.id
_entity.type
_entity.pdbx_description
1 polymer ?
#
loop_
_entity_poly.entity_id
_entity_poly.type
_entity_poly.pdbx_seq_one_letter_code
_entity_poly.pdbx_strand_id
1 'polypeptide(L)'
;MGRRDRRPYLEEIERRELLSLLSVLMIDNQRRAFQPYVLHQDLRAGTHRVGAGTTQFPPFTPSKSSIAVPANQGASPTNQAVFQTGNLTPHEQKRQRFVARFEGPYIIGPGRTDTEAIQTFIRGVGSANTILHGDIQLSIITPKDPNAPLGAVAAIFDRNLNSNTVLGFDADGAHQNVDSAGRPNHLDHVTIDANESSGVYDEAFSQGTITIRYKPNGQRGRRVIDQGTAVVTIRAQIYTTGTDFILRNADINP
;
A
#
# COMPACT_ATOMS: atom_id res chain seq x y z
N MET A 1 30.48 -21.59 53.42
CA MET A 1 30.61 -21.15 52.01
C MET A 1 29.26 -21.28 51.33
N GLY A 2 28.52 -20.18 51.18
CA GLY A 2 27.15 -20.19 50.63
C GLY A 2 27.15 -20.16 49.10
N ARG A 3 26.42 -21.09 48.47
CA ARG A 3 26.17 -21.12 47.02
C ARG A 3 25.27 -19.95 46.64
N ARG A 4 25.75 -19.06 45.76
CA ARG A 4 24.94 -18.00 45.14
C ARG A 4 24.09 -18.61 44.03
N ASP A 5 22.77 -18.48 44.17
CA ASP A 5 21.80 -18.84 43.15
C ASP A 5 21.96 -17.88 41.95
N ARG A 6 22.21 -18.42 40.75
CA ARG A 6 22.44 -17.68 39.50
C ARG A 6 21.26 -17.85 38.55
N ARG A 7 20.04 -17.69 39.05
CA ARG A 7 18.86 -17.67 38.19
C ARG A 7 18.61 -16.24 37.73
N PRO A 8 18.47 -15.98 36.42
CA PRO A 8 18.00 -14.70 35.95
C PRO A 8 16.57 -14.50 36.44
N TYR A 9 16.34 -13.47 37.25
CA TYR A 9 14.99 -13.02 37.56
C TYR A 9 14.60 -11.95 36.54
N LEU A 10 13.39 -12.07 36.00
CA LEU A 10 12.77 -11.03 35.19
C LEU A 10 12.27 -9.97 36.18
N GLU A 11 12.79 -8.74 36.11
CA GLU A 11 12.16 -7.61 36.76
C GLU A 11 10.85 -7.28 36.00
N GLU A 12 9.74 -7.20 36.73
CA GLU A 12 8.52 -6.60 36.20
C GLU A 12 8.79 -5.11 35.98
N ILE A 13 9.02 -4.73 34.73
CA ILE A 13 9.16 -3.34 34.32
C ILE A 13 7.83 -2.65 34.62
N GLU A 14 7.87 -1.61 35.45
CA GLU A 14 6.73 -0.74 35.72
C GLU A 14 6.03 -0.32 34.42
N ARG A 15 4.69 -0.39 34.42
CA ARG A 15 3.86 0.13 33.34
C ARG A 15 4.05 1.65 33.28
N ARG A 16 4.98 2.09 32.43
CA ARG A 16 4.96 3.47 31.94
C ARG A 16 3.69 3.61 31.14
N GLU A 17 2.71 4.32 31.70
CA GLU A 17 1.59 4.83 30.91
C GLU A 17 2.18 5.76 29.85
N LEU A 18 2.41 5.19 28.68
CA LEU A 18 2.85 5.93 27.51
C LEU A 18 1.76 6.96 27.21
N LEU A 19 2.21 8.16 26.85
CA LEU A 19 1.49 9.28 26.24
C LEU A 19 0.70 8.83 24.99
N SER A 20 -0.28 7.95 25.18
CA SER A 20 -1.11 7.34 24.13
C SER A 20 -2.30 8.22 23.78
N LEU A 21 -2.63 9.20 24.61
CA LEU A 21 -3.72 10.13 24.36
C LEU A 21 -3.45 11.09 23.19
N LEU A 22 -2.17 11.44 22.94
CA LEU A 22 -1.79 12.29 21.81
C LEU A 22 -1.70 11.50 20.49
N SER A 23 -1.33 10.23 20.53
CA SER A 23 -1.30 9.36 19.33
C SER A 23 -2.71 8.94 18.91
N VAL A 24 -3.63 8.70 19.86
CA VAL A 24 -5.05 8.40 19.54
C VAL A 24 -5.73 9.59 18.86
N LEU A 25 -5.42 10.84 19.26
CA LEU A 25 -5.99 12.05 18.65
C LEU A 25 -5.47 12.30 17.22
N MET A 26 -4.23 11.92 16.91
CA MET A 26 -3.69 12.02 15.54
C MET A 26 -4.26 10.96 14.58
N ILE A 27 -4.48 9.73 15.07
CA ILE A 27 -5.09 8.65 14.26
C ILE A 27 -6.56 8.95 13.96
N ASP A 28 -7.30 9.53 14.90
CA ASP A 28 -8.73 9.85 14.69
C ASP A 28 -8.92 11.02 13.69
N ASN A 29 -7.96 11.96 13.64
CA ASN A 29 -7.95 13.01 12.63
C ASN A 29 -7.55 12.49 11.24
N GLN A 30 -6.65 11.51 11.14
CA GLN A 30 -6.37 10.82 9.88
C GLN A 30 -7.64 10.16 9.31
N ARG A 31 -8.43 9.45 10.14
CA ARG A 31 -9.67 8.80 9.68
C ARG A 31 -10.75 9.78 9.22
N ARG A 32 -10.80 10.99 9.78
CA ARG A 32 -11.75 12.05 9.34
C ARG A 32 -11.34 12.72 8.02
N ALA A 33 -10.04 12.80 7.73
CA ALA A 33 -9.54 13.33 6.47
C ALA A 33 -9.77 12.36 5.27
N PHE A 34 -10.00 11.08 5.55
CA PHE A 34 -10.35 10.06 4.56
C PHE A 34 -11.86 9.78 4.43
N GLN A 35 -12.74 10.70 4.85
CA GLN A 35 -14.13 10.59 4.40
C GLN A 35 -14.17 10.77 2.87
N PRO A 36 -14.53 9.73 2.08
CA PRO A 36 -14.61 9.87 0.65
C PRO A 36 -15.70 10.89 0.34
N TYR A 37 -15.34 11.86 -0.49
CA TYR A 37 -16.29 12.71 -1.19
C TYR A 37 -17.29 11.76 -1.87
N VAL A 38 -18.54 11.74 -1.38
CA VAL A 38 -19.63 10.96 -1.98
C VAL A 38 -19.92 11.61 -3.32
N LEU A 39 -19.27 11.11 -4.37
CA LEU A 39 -19.65 11.42 -5.73
C LEU A 39 -21.02 10.78 -5.95
N HIS A 40 -22.06 11.59 -6.15
CA HIS A 40 -23.36 11.11 -6.62
C HIS A 40 -23.17 10.40 -7.97
N GLN A 41 -23.02 9.07 -7.92
CA GLN A 41 -23.08 8.22 -9.09
C GLN A 41 -24.55 7.89 -9.34
N ASP A 42 -25.08 8.40 -10.45
CA ASP A 42 -26.43 8.11 -10.94
C ASP A 42 -26.69 6.61 -11.01
N LEU A 43 -27.53 6.11 -10.11
CA LEU A 43 -28.08 4.76 -10.12
C LEU A 43 -29.08 4.62 -11.28
N ARG A 44 -28.60 4.31 -12.48
CA ARG A 44 -29.44 3.67 -13.51
C ARG A 44 -29.38 2.16 -13.35
N ALA A 45 -30.46 1.61 -12.80
CA ALA A 45 -30.68 0.19 -12.62
C ALA A 45 -30.72 -0.53 -13.99
N GLY A 46 -29.62 -1.18 -14.34
CA GLY A 46 -29.54 -2.17 -15.41
C GLY A 46 -29.46 -3.56 -14.80
N THR A 47 -30.47 -4.40 -15.05
CA THR A 47 -30.53 -5.81 -14.65
C THR A 47 -29.40 -6.61 -15.32
N HIS A 48 -28.31 -6.87 -14.60
CA HIS A 48 -27.24 -7.73 -15.06
C HIS A 48 -27.45 -9.19 -14.64
N ARG A 49 -27.66 -10.04 -15.65
CA ARG A 49 -27.61 -11.51 -15.54
C ARG A 49 -26.18 -11.95 -15.19
N VAL A 50 -26.05 -12.80 -14.18
CA VAL A 50 -24.77 -13.38 -13.74
C VAL A 50 -24.35 -14.48 -14.72
N GLY A 51 -23.47 -14.14 -15.66
CA GLY A 51 -22.70 -15.12 -16.42
C GLY A 51 -21.37 -15.39 -15.71
N ALA A 52 -20.91 -16.64 -15.72
CA ALA A 52 -19.58 -17.02 -15.25
C ALA A 52 -18.50 -16.36 -16.14
N GLY A 53 -18.14 -15.13 -15.80
CA GLY A 53 -17.16 -14.32 -16.51
C GLY A 53 -16.00 -13.98 -15.58
N THR A 54 -14.78 -14.11 -16.09
CA THR A 54 -13.55 -13.58 -15.49
C THR A 54 -13.81 -12.23 -14.83
N THR A 55 -13.61 -12.14 -13.51
CA THR A 55 -13.74 -10.90 -12.73
C THR A 55 -12.69 -9.91 -13.20
N GLN A 56 -13.03 -9.13 -14.22
CA GLN A 56 -12.18 -8.08 -14.76
C GLN A 56 -12.45 -6.82 -13.94
N PHE A 57 -11.58 -6.55 -12.96
CA PHE A 57 -11.61 -5.29 -12.23
C PHE A 57 -11.47 -4.12 -13.22
N PRO A 58 -12.22 -3.02 -13.04
CA PRO A 58 -12.10 -1.86 -13.91
C PRO A 58 -10.65 -1.35 -13.89
N PRO A 59 -10.11 -0.91 -15.05
CA PRO A 59 -8.76 -0.35 -15.08
C PRO A 59 -8.70 0.93 -14.24
N PHE A 60 -7.68 1.06 -13.40
CA PHE A 60 -7.39 2.31 -12.70
C PHE A 60 -7.26 3.47 -13.70
N THR A 61 -8.04 4.52 -13.46
CA THR A 61 -8.02 5.76 -14.25
C THR A 61 -7.41 6.85 -13.38
N PRO A 62 -6.22 7.39 -13.73
CA PRO A 62 -5.60 8.48 -12.99
C PRO A 62 -6.51 9.70 -12.89
N SER A 63 -6.45 10.43 -11.78
CA SER A 63 -7.15 11.70 -11.65
C SER A 63 -6.52 12.75 -12.56
N LYS A 64 -7.38 13.65 -13.06
CA LYS A 64 -6.95 14.86 -13.77
C LYS A 64 -6.64 16.02 -12.82
N SER A 65 -7.01 15.91 -11.55
CA SER A 65 -6.69 16.90 -10.51
C SER A 65 -5.44 16.49 -9.74
N SER A 66 -4.82 17.47 -9.07
CA SER A 66 -3.76 17.22 -8.09
C SER A 66 -4.27 16.31 -6.97
N ILE A 67 -3.38 15.42 -6.51
CA ILE A 67 -3.61 14.51 -5.37
C ILE A 67 -2.82 14.95 -4.13
N ALA A 68 -2.08 16.06 -4.21
CA ALA A 68 -1.33 16.58 -3.07
C ALA A 68 -2.30 17.10 -1.99
N VAL A 69 -2.22 16.56 -0.78
CA VAL A 69 -3.10 16.96 0.34
C VAL A 69 -2.37 17.83 1.36
N PRO A 70 -2.98 18.94 1.86
CA PRO A 70 -2.37 19.87 2.82
C PRO A 70 -2.12 19.38 4.25
N ALA A 71 -2.16 18.06 4.52
CA ALA A 71 -2.69 17.54 5.78
C ALA A 71 -1.98 17.97 7.08
N ASN A 72 -0.78 18.57 7.07
CA ASN A 72 -0.02 18.85 8.30
C ASN A 72 0.67 20.23 8.39
N GLN A 73 0.43 21.19 7.49
CA GLN A 73 1.27 22.41 7.43
C GLN A 73 0.71 23.69 8.09
N GLY A 74 -0.40 23.62 8.81
CA GLY A 74 -1.04 24.81 9.40
C GLY A 74 -1.49 25.83 8.33
N ALA A 75 -1.95 27.01 8.76
CA ALA A 75 -2.34 28.08 7.85
C ALA A 75 -1.10 28.76 7.24
N SER A 76 -0.46 28.08 6.28
CA SER A 76 0.64 28.60 5.48
C SER A 76 0.10 29.12 4.14
N PRO A 77 0.63 30.23 3.57
CA PRO A 77 0.34 30.59 2.19
C PRO A 77 0.59 29.36 1.29
N THR A 78 -0.36 29.06 0.40
CA THR A 78 -0.34 27.85 -0.44
C THR A 78 0.91 27.84 -1.32
N ASN A 79 1.95 27.15 -0.87
CA ASN A 79 3.12 26.88 -1.69
C ASN A 79 2.68 25.96 -2.84
N GLN A 80 2.49 26.52 -4.04
CA GLN A 80 2.00 25.79 -5.21
C GLN A 80 2.98 24.68 -5.67
N ALA A 81 4.25 24.74 -5.27
CA ALA A 81 5.21 23.67 -5.54
C ALA A 81 4.96 22.42 -4.69
N VAL A 82 4.26 22.56 -3.55
CA VAL A 82 3.87 21.44 -2.67
C VAL A 82 2.39 21.09 -2.91
N PHE A 83 1.54 22.12 -3.08
CA PHE A 83 0.10 21.99 -3.23
C PHE A 83 -0.34 22.56 -4.58
N GLN A 84 -0.17 21.77 -5.63
CA GLN A 84 -0.66 22.15 -6.96
C GLN A 84 -2.19 22.27 -6.94
N THR A 85 -2.70 23.37 -7.50
CA THR A 85 -4.14 23.58 -7.71
C THR A 85 -4.47 23.52 -9.21
N GLY A 86 -5.73 23.22 -9.54
CA GLY A 86 -6.20 23.13 -10.92
C GLY A 86 -6.06 21.73 -11.55
N ASN A 87 -6.20 21.68 -12.88
CA ASN A 87 -6.11 20.45 -13.65
C ASN A 87 -4.66 20.18 -14.08
N LEU A 88 -4.21 18.94 -13.91
CA LEU A 88 -2.92 18.47 -14.37
C LEU A 88 -2.86 18.54 -15.90
N THR A 89 -1.76 19.05 -16.44
CA THR A 89 -1.49 18.98 -17.87
C THR A 89 -1.31 17.52 -18.31
N PRO A 90 -1.48 17.18 -19.61
CA PRO A 90 -1.21 15.82 -20.08
C PRO A 90 0.22 15.33 -19.77
N HIS A 91 1.17 16.26 -19.79
CA HIS A 91 2.56 15.99 -19.41
C HIS A 91 2.67 15.61 -17.93
N GLU A 92 2.06 16.41 -17.05
CA GLU A 92 2.01 16.19 -15.61
C GLU A 92 1.34 14.85 -15.25
N GLN A 93 0.21 14.54 -15.88
CA GLN A 93 -0.48 13.26 -15.70
C GLN A 93 0.40 12.07 -16.12
N LYS A 94 1.19 12.22 -17.18
CA LYS A 94 2.14 11.18 -17.62
C LYS A 94 3.29 11.02 -16.64
N ARG A 95 3.82 12.11 -16.07
CA ARG A 95 4.90 12.05 -15.07
C ARG A 95 4.43 11.36 -13.78
N GLN A 96 3.24 11.71 -13.30
CA GLN A 96 2.68 11.14 -12.08
C GLN A 96 2.21 9.69 -12.24
N ARG A 97 2.10 9.17 -13.48
CA ARG A 97 1.67 7.79 -13.70
C ARG A 97 2.74 6.82 -13.20
N PHE A 98 2.35 5.93 -12.29
CA PHE A 98 3.17 4.85 -11.79
C PHE A 98 2.59 3.49 -12.19
N VAL A 99 3.42 2.63 -12.76
CA VAL A 99 3.06 1.26 -13.10
C VAL A 99 4.21 0.35 -12.72
N ALA A 100 3.92 -0.67 -11.92
CA ALA A 100 4.90 -1.67 -11.51
C ALA A 100 4.38 -3.09 -11.67
N ARG A 101 5.28 -4.03 -11.93
CA ARG A 101 4.98 -5.46 -12.02
C ARG A 101 6.10 -6.26 -11.38
N PHE A 102 5.71 -7.11 -10.42
CA PHE A 102 6.60 -8.01 -9.71
C PHE A 102 6.09 -9.44 -9.76
N GLU A 103 7.00 -10.41 -9.78
CA GLU A 103 6.69 -11.82 -9.77
C GLU A 103 7.59 -12.54 -8.75
N GLY A 104 7.00 -13.43 -7.96
CA GLY A 104 7.76 -14.21 -6.99
C GLY A 104 6.89 -15.05 -6.08
N PRO A 105 7.47 -15.72 -5.07
CA PRO A 105 6.74 -16.64 -4.23
C PRO A 105 5.73 -15.91 -3.33
N TYR A 106 4.61 -16.59 -3.08
CA TYR A 106 3.67 -16.23 -2.03
C TYR A 106 3.42 -17.39 -1.08
N ILE A 107 3.04 -17.05 0.16
CA ILE A 107 2.66 -18.00 1.20
C ILE A 107 1.42 -17.43 1.91
N ILE A 108 0.42 -18.27 2.13
CA ILE A 108 -0.76 -17.97 2.92
C ILE A 108 -0.71 -18.81 4.20
N GLY A 109 -0.74 -18.12 5.34
CA GLY A 109 -0.76 -18.71 6.67
C GLY A 109 -2.03 -18.35 7.45
N PRO A 110 -2.18 -18.92 8.66
CA PRO A 110 -3.22 -18.48 9.58
C PRO A 110 -3.03 -17.00 9.97
N GLY A 111 -4.11 -16.34 10.39
CA GLY A 111 -4.04 -15.00 10.98
C GLY A 111 -3.12 -14.96 12.21
N ARG A 112 -2.54 -13.78 12.48
CA ARG A 112 -1.67 -13.53 13.65
C ARG A 112 -2.49 -13.21 14.91
N THR A 113 -3.72 -12.74 14.75
CA THR A 113 -4.66 -12.47 15.85
C THR A 113 -5.95 -13.27 15.69
N ASP A 114 -6.80 -13.25 16.71
CA ASP A 114 -8.12 -13.88 16.68
C ASP A 114 -9.12 -13.16 15.77
N THR A 115 -8.87 -11.91 15.38
CA THR A 115 -9.67 -11.13 14.43
C THR A 115 -9.32 -11.39 12.96
N GLU A 116 -8.22 -12.08 12.69
CA GLU A 116 -7.73 -12.33 11.34
C GLU A 116 -8.01 -13.76 10.88
N ALA A 117 -8.53 -13.91 9.66
CA ALA A 117 -8.79 -15.21 9.06
C ALA A 117 -7.50 -15.82 8.51
N ILE A 118 -6.81 -15.06 7.66
CA ILE A 118 -5.57 -15.48 7.00
C ILE A 118 -4.62 -14.30 6.82
N GLN A 119 -3.34 -14.62 6.72
CA GLN A 119 -2.30 -13.69 6.31
C GLN A 119 -1.62 -14.19 5.03
N THR A 120 -1.46 -13.30 4.06
CA THR A 120 -0.77 -13.56 2.81
C THR A 120 0.53 -12.76 2.76
N PHE A 121 1.64 -13.43 2.50
CA PHE A 121 2.94 -12.80 2.26
C PHE A 121 3.37 -13.04 0.82
N ILE A 122 3.82 -11.99 0.15
CA ILE A 122 4.36 -12.04 -1.20
C ILE A 122 5.71 -11.35 -1.19
N ARG A 123 6.70 -11.99 -1.82
CA ARG A 123 7.96 -11.35 -2.18
C ARG A 123 8.19 -11.55 -3.67
N GLY A 124 8.75 -10.57 -4.34
CA GLY A 124 8.94 -10.67 -5.78
C GLY A 124 10.04 -9.79 -6.30
N VAL A 125 10.48 -10.10 -7.51
CA VAL A 125 11.43 -9.30 -8.28
C VAL A 125 10.70 -8.72 -9.48
N GLY A 126 11.08 -7.53 -9.90
CA GLY A 126 10.35 -6.84 -10.96
C GLY A 126 10.91 -5.49 -11.34
N SER A 127 10.03 -4.68 -11.91
CA SER A 127 10.34 -3.32 -12.36
C SER A 127 9.12 -2.42 -12.24
N ALA A 128 9.37 -1.13 -12.22
CA ALA A 128 8.40 -0.07 -12.41
C ALA A 128 8.87 0.85 -13.54
N ASN A 129 7.98 1.70 -14.04
CA ASN A 129 8.38 2.73 -15.01
C ASN A 129 9.41 3.74 -14.46
N THR A 130 9.56 3.82 -13.13
CA THR A 130 10.55 4.65 -12.44
C THR A 130 11.69 3.85 -11.78
N ILE A 131 11.58 2.51 -11.75
CA ILE A 131 12.52 1.61 -11.08
C ILE A 131 12.89 0.48 -12.04
N LEU A 132 14.10 0.49 -12.58
CA LEU A 132 14.53 -0.51 -13.57
C LEU A 132 14.52 -1.94 -13.01
N HIS A 133 15.03 -2.10 -11.80
CA HIS A 133 15.09 -3.38 -11.08
C HIS A 133 14.76 -3.15 -9.62
N GLY A 134 13.72 -3.84 -9.15
CA GLY A 134 13.33 -3.74 -7.75
C GLY A 134 12.88 -5.05 -7.15
N ASP A 135 12.87 -5.06 -5.84
CA ASP A 135 12.25 -6.11 -5.02
C ASP A 135 10.96 -5.57 -4.42
N ILE A 136 9.95 -6.41 -4.28
CA ILE A 136 8.73 -6.09 -3.51
C ILE A 136 8.60 -7.04 -2.33
N GLN A 137 8.13 -6.50 -1.22
CA GLN A 137 7.59 -7.25 -0.10
C GLN A 137 6.16 -6.75 0.16
N LEU A 138 5.19 -7.65 0.26
CA LEU A 138 3.78 -7.33 0.42
C LEU A 138 3.17 -8.29 1.44
N SER A 139 2.50 -7.72 2.45
CA SER A 139 1.73 -8.46 3.44
C SER A 139 0.28 -8.04 3.37
N ILE A 140 -0.64 -9.00 3.31
CA ILE A 140 -2.08 -8.76 3.25
C ILE A 140 -2.75 -9.55 4.37
N ILE A 141 -3.70 -8.91 5.03
CA ILE A 141 -4.53 -9.46 6.10
C ILE A 141 -5.97 -9.53 5.62
N THR A 142 -6.56 -10.72 5.75
CA THR A 142 -8.00 -10.90 5.56
C THR A 142 -8.65 -11.02 6.94
N PRO A 143 -9.51 -10.07 7.34
CA PRO A 143 -10.22 -10.15 8.62
C PRO A 143 -11.23 -11.29 8.63
N LYS A 144 -11.63 -11.77 9.81
CA LYS A 144 -12.74 -12.73 9.96
C LYS A 144 -14.10 -12.09 9.79
N ASP A 145 -14.22 -10.80 10.15
CA ASP A 145 -15.44 -10.03 9.92
C ASP A 145 -15.56 -9.74 8.41
N PRO A 146 -16.61 -10.24 7.73
CA PRO A 146 -16.80 -10.01 6.30
C PRO A 146 -17.11 -8.54 5.95
N ASN A 147 -17.43 -7.70 6.93
CA ASN A 147 -17.68 -6.27 6.71
C ASN A 147 -16.41 -5.43 6.89
N ALA A 148 -15.35 -6.00 7.47
CA ALA A 148 -14.07 -5.31 7.59
C ALA A 148 -13.29 -5.40 6.26
N PRO A 149 -12.64 -4.31 5.83
CA PRO A 149 -11.86 -4.30 4.59
C PRO A 149 -10.63 -5.21 4.70
N LEU A 150 -10.12 -5.64 3.55
CA LEU A 150 -8.78 -6.21 3.44
C LEU A 150 -7.77 -5.11 3.78
N GLY A 151 -6.74 -5.44 4.54
CA GLY A 151 -5.64 -4.51 4.84
C GLY A 151 -4.33 -5.05 4.29
N ALA A 152 -3.46 -4.17 3.78
CA ALA A 152 -2.18 -4.55 3.22
C ALA A 152 -1.12 -3.47 3.44
N VAL A 153 0.12 -3.92 3.55
CA VAL A 153 1.32 -3.08 3.60
C VAL A 153 2.34 -3.62 2.62
N ALA A 154 3.05 -2.74 1.91
CA ALA A 154 4.01 -3.14 0.91
C ALA A 154 5.20 -2.18 0.80
N ALA A 155 6.38 -2.73 0.57
CA ALA A 155 7.58 -1.96 0.24
C ALA A 155 8.18 -2.42 -1.08
N ILE A 156 8.54 -1.45 -1.92
CA ILE A 156 9.35 -1.66 -3.12
C ILE A 156 10.74 -1.08 -2.86
N PHE A 157 11.77 -1.89 -3.09
CA PHE A 157 13.16 -1.52 -2.94
C PHE A 157 13.80 -1.39 -4.32
N ASP A 158 14.33 -0.20 -4.65
CA ASP A 158 15.17 -0.03 -5.83
C ASP A 158 16.52 -0.72 -5.59
N ARG A 159 16.95 -1.57 -6.52
CA ARG A 159 18.26 -2.23 -6.44
C ARG A 159 19.43 -1.32 -6.82
N ASN A 160 19.15 -0.10 -7.27
CA ASN A 160 20.18 0.89 -7.49
C ASN A 160 20.74 1.40 -6.15
N LEU A 161 21.98 1.00 -5.85
CA LEU A 161 22.68 1.40 -4.62
C LEU A 161 22.84 2.93 -4.47
N ASN A 162 22.77 3.68 -5.57
CA ASN A 162 22.92 5.14 -5.55
C ASN A 162 21.62 5.88 -5.25
N SER A 163 20.45 5.24 -5.41
CA SER A 163 19.16 5.91 -5.19
C SER A 163 18.67 5.78 -3.76
N ASN A 164 19.07 4.71 -3.05
CA ASN A 164 18.56 4.32 -1.73
C ASN A 164 17.03 4.45 -1.62
N THR A 165 16.33 4.23 -2.73
CA THR A 165 14.91 4.54 -2.85
C THR A 165 14.09 3.36 -2.36
N VAL A 166 13.24 3.63 -1.36
CA VAL A 166 12.21 2.72 -0.89
C VAL A 166 10.86 3.39 -1.09
N LEU A 167 9.90 2.61 -1.60
CA LEU A 167 8.54 3.08 -1.80
C LEU A 167 7.61 2.19 -0.99
N GLY A 168 7.18 2.72 0.16
CA GLY A 168 6.25 2.11 1.09
C GLY A 168 4.81 2.50 0.79
N PHE A 169 3.90 1.56 0.92
CA PHE A 169 2.47 1.78 0.74
C PHE A 169 1.64 1.06 1.79
N ASP A 170 0.62 1.76 2.25
CA ASP A 170 -0.59 1.15 2.79
C ASP A 170 -1.58 0.91 1.66
N ALA A 171 -2.31 -0.20 1.72
CA ALA A 171 -3.36 -0.48 0.78
C ALA A 171 -4.53 -1.21 1.45
N ASP A 172 -5.72 -0.97 0.92
CA ASP A 172 -6.93 -1.64 1.37
C ASP A 172 -7.87 -1.93 0.20
N GLY A 173 -8.84 -2.79 0.44
CA GLY A 173 -9.82 -3.16 -0.56
C GLY A 173 -11.03 -3.84 0.06
N ALA A 174 -12.09 -3.94 -0.72
CA ALA A 174 -13.31 -4.58 -0.24
C ALA A 174 -13.09 -6.07 0.07
N HIS A 175 -13.75 -6.60 1.11
CA HIS A 175 -13.57 -7.98 1.57
C HIS A 175 -13.83 -9.02 0.46
N GLN A 176 -14.78 -8.73 -0.43
CA GLN A 176 -15.15 -9.57 -1.57
C GLN A 176 -14.13 -9.60 -2.71
N ASN A 177 -13.07 -8.79 -2.66
CA ASN A 177 -12.01 -8.75 -3.67
C ASN A 177 -11.03 -9.92 -3.50
N VAL A 178 -11.59 -11.12 -3.60
CA VAL A 178 -10.89 -12.39 -3.52
C VAL A 178 -11.07 -13.17 -4.81
N ASP A 179 -10.12 -14.07 -5.09
CA ASP A 179 -10.28 -15.02 -6.18
C ASP A 179 -11.19 -16.20 -5.78
N SER A 180 -11.40 -17.14 -6.70
CA SER A 180 -12.25 -18.32 -6.46
C SER A 180 -11.75 -19.24 -5.34
N ALA A 181 -10.52 -19.06 -4.86
CA ALA A 181 -9.96 -19.78 -3.73
C ALA A 181 -10.00 -18.96 -2.42
N GLY A 182 -10.65 -17.78 -2.43
CA GLY A 182 -10.75 -16.90 -1.26
C GLY A 182 -9.50 -16.08 -0.98
N ARG A 183 -8.57 -15.96 -1.93
CA ARG A 183 -7.32 -15.21 -1.75
C ARG A 183 -7.48 -13.77 -2.23
N PRO A 184 -7.07 -12.76 -1.44
CA PRO A 184 -7.09 -11.35 -1.86
C PRO A 184 -6.45 -11.14 -3.23
N ASN A 185 -7.20 -10.64 -4.22
CA ASN A 185 -6.72 -10.45 -5.58
C ASN A 185 -6.79 -9.00 -6.08
N HIS A 186 -7.44 -8.11 -5.33
CA HIS A 186 -7.53 -6.69 -5.67
C HIS A 186 -7.60 -5.81 -4.43
N LEU A 187 -6.83 -4.71 -4.44
CA LEU A 187 -6.87 -3.65 -3.45
C LEU A 187 -7.18 -2.35 -4.19
N ASP A 188 -8.25 -1.68 -3.76
CA ASP A 188 -8.89 -0.55 -4.43
C ASP A 188 -8.20 0.78 -4.10
N HIS A 189 -7.52 0.82 -2.96
CA HIS A 189 -6.90 2.01 -2.40
C HIS A 189 -5.43 1.73 -2.10
N VAL A 190 -4.57 2.63 -2.53
CA VAL A 190 -3.13 2.62 -2.29
C VAL A 190 -2.73 4.02 -1.89
N THR A 191 -2.11 4.16 -0.72
CA THR A 191 -1.56 5.40 -0.21
C THR A 191 -0.09 5.18 0.16
N ILE A 192 0.74 6.22 0.03
CA ILE A 192 2.15 6.11 0.43
C ILE A 192 2.24 6.18 1.96
N ASP A 193 3.00 5.27 2.55
CA ASP A 193 3.44 5.40 3.94
C ASP A 193 4.76 6.18 3.96
N ALA A 194 4.72 7.39 4.51
CA ALA A 194 5.88 8.26 4.64
C ALA A 194 6.92 7.70 5.64
N ASN A 195 6.53 6.82 6.57
CA ASN A 195 7.48 6.23 7.53
C ASN A 195 8.29 5.08 6.92
N GLU A 196 7.77 4.45 5.86
CA GLU A 196 8.44 3.36 5.14
C GLU A 196 9.12 3.82 3.84
N SER A 197 8.66 4.95 3.27
CA SER A 197 9.21 5.51 2.04
C SER A 197 10.49 6.31 2.25
N SER A 198 11.32 6.40 1.21
CA SER A 198 12.58 7.16 1.22
C SER A 198 13.04 7.55 -0.18
N GLY A 199 14.00 8.47 -0.27
CA GLY A 199 14.52 8.96 -1.54
C GLY A 199 13.50 9.84 -2.26
N VAL A 200 13.26 9.61 -3.55
CA VAL A 200 12.32 10.42 -4.35
C VAL A 200 10.86 10.34 -3.90
N TYR A 201 10.53 9.38 -3.03
CA TYR A 201 9.18 9.13 -2.54
C TYR A 201 8.96 9.59 -1.11
N ASP A 202 9.95 10.25 -0.51
CA ASP A 202 9.74 10.92 0.77
C ASP A 202 8.67 12.02 0.59
N GLU A 203 7.76 12.12 1.57
CA GLU A 203 6.60 13.03 1.54
C GLU A 203 5.69 12.93 0.28
N ALA A 204 5.76 11.83 -0.47
CA ALA A 204 4.98 11.66 -1.68
C ALA A 204 3.51 11.32 -1.37
N PHE A 205 2.62 11.68 -2.30
CA PHE A 205 1.20 11.29 -2.25
C PHE A 205 0.92 10.24 -3.31
N SER A 206 0.05 9.28 -3.01
CA SER A 206 -0.41 8.33 -4.01
C SER A 206 -1.89 8.01 -3.91
N GLN A 207 -2.44 7.60 -5.06
CA GLN A 207 -3.72 6.90 -5.17
C GLN A 207 -3.58 5.85 -6.26
N GLY A 208 -4.15 4.67 -6.07
CA GLY A 208 -3.94 3.58 -7.01
C GLY A 208 -4.63 2.31 -6.62
N THR A 209 -4.29 1.25 -7.35
CA THR A 209 -4.79 -0.11 -7.12
C THR A 209 -3.65 -1.12 -7.16
N ILE A 210 -3.83 -2.22 -6.46
CA ILE A 210 -2.98 -3.41 -6.55
C ILE A 210 -3.82 -4.56 -7.07
N THR A 211 -3.33 -5.27 -8.08
CA THR A 211 -3.94 -6.51 -8.56
C THR A 211 -2.96 -7.66 -8.38
N ILE A 212 -3.45 -8.79 -7.90
CA ILE A 212 -2.63 -9.96 -7.58
C ILE A 212 -3.19 -11.17 -8.32
N ARG A 213 -2.32 -11.85 -9.05
CA ARG A 213 -2.65 -13.10 -9.72
C ARG A 213 -1.81 -14.24 -9.18
N TYR A 214 -2.48 -15.24 -8.59
CA TYR A 214 -1.82 -16.42 -8.02
C TYR A 214 -1.70 -17.57 -9.02
N LYS A 215 -0.58 -18.30 -8.91
CA LYS A 215 -0.27 -19.58 -9.55
C LYS A 215 0.15 -20.56 -8.45
N PRO A 216 -0.81 -21.25 -7.79
CA PRO A 216 -0.49 -22.22 -6.75
C PRO A 216 0.35 -23.37 -7.33
N ASN A 217 1.32 -23.87 -6.57
CA ASN A 217 2.24 -24.93 -7.02
C ASN A 217 1.83 -26.35 -6.58
N GLY A 218 0.72 -26.48 -5.84
CA GLY A 218 0.19 -27.76 -5.35
C GLY A 218 0.95 -28.37 -4.17
N GLN A 219 2.14 -27.86 -3.84
CA GLN A 219 2.90 -28.28 -2.67
C GLN A 219 2.52 -27.39 -1.48
N ARG A 220 2.46 -27.95 -0.27
CA ARG A 220 2.19 -27.16 0.94
C ARG A 220 3.26 -27.43 1.99
N GLY A 221 3.91 -26.35 2.45
CA GLY A 221 4.73 -26.40 3.65
C GLY A 221 3.91 -26.71 4.90
N ARG A 222 4.58 -27.11 5.98
CA ARG A 222 3.93 -27.30 7.28
C ARG A 222 3.34 -25.96 7.75
N ARG A 223 2.06 -25.94 8.17
CA ARG A 223 1.32 -24.73 8.61
C ARG A 223 1.08 -23.68 7.52
N VAL A 224 1.22 -24.06 6.26
CA VAL A 224 0.87 -23.22 5.10
C VAL A 224 -0.49 -23.65 4.56
N ILE A 225 -1.41 -22.70 4.41
CA ILE A 225 -2.74 -22.92 3.82
C ILE A 225 -2.61 -23.08 2.30
N ASP A 226 -1.87 -22.17 1.67
CA ASP A 226 -1.60 -22.17 0.23
C ASP A 226 -0.25 -21.49 -0.08
N GLN A 227 0.38 -21.86 -1.19
CA GLN A 227 1.64 -21.27 -1.64
C GLN A 227 1.85 -21.48 -3.16
N GLY A 228 2.74 -20.67 -3.73
CA GLY A 228 3.07 -20.76 -5.15
C GLY A 228 3.74 -19.47 -5.62
N THR A 229 3.43 -19.05 -6.85
CA THR A 229 3.94 -17.80 -7.43
C THR A 229 2.80 -16.79 -7.54
N ALA A 230 3.03 -15.54 -7.15
CA ALA A 230 2.12 -14.43 -7.35
C ALA A 230 2.72 -13.44 -8.35
N VAL A 231 1.87 -12.85 -9.19
CA VAL A 231 2.19 -11.69 -10.01
C VAL A 231 1.44 -10.50 -9.43
N VAL A 232 2.19 -9.53 -8.91
CA VAL A 232 1.66 -8.28 -8.35
C VAL A 232 1.78 -7.21 -9.42
N THR A 233 0.67 -6.52 -9.70
CA THR A 233 0.63 -5.37 -10.62
C THR A 233 0.08 -4.17 -9.87
N ILE A 234 0.85 -3.09 -9.85
CA ILE A 234 0.46 -1.83 -9.20
C ILE A 234 0.21 -0.81 -10.31
N ARG A 235 -0.92 -0.11 -10.22
CA ARG A 235 -1.24 1.03 -11.08
C ARG A 235 -1.67 2.17 -10.18
N ALA A 236 -0.86 3.22 -10.15
CA ALA A 236 -1.08 4.35 -9.28
C ALA A 236 -0.79 5.67 -10.00
N GLN A 237 -1.24 6.74 -9.38
CA GLN A 237 -0.77 8.10 -9.59
C GLN A 237 0.07 8.45 -8.36
N ILE A 238 1.32 8.81 -8.55
CA ILE A 238 2.25 9.23 -7.49
C ILE A 238 2.67 10.66 -7.77
N TYR A 239 2.45 11.52 -6.79
CA TYR A 239 2.93 12.88 -6.77
C TYR A 239 4.14 12.99 -5.86
N THR A 240 5.20 13.59 -6.37
CA THR A 240 6.39 13.98 -5.60
C THR A 240 6.69 15.44 -5.93
N THR A 241 7.27 16.18 -4.98
CA THR A 241 7.72 17.57 -5.20
C THR A 241 8.89 17.64 -6.20
N GLY A 242 9.60 16.53 -6.40
CA GLY A 242 10.72 16.42 -7.33
C GLY A 242 12.00 17.10 -6.85
N THR A 243 12.07 17.52 -5.58
CA THR A 243 13.22 18.27 -5.03
C THR A 243 14.37 17.38 -4.61
N ASP A 244 14.11 16.14 -4.16
CA ASP A 244 15.13 15.29 -3.51
C ASP A 244 16.22 14.80 -4.46
N PHE A 245 15.97 14.84 -5.77
CA PHE A 245 16.94 14.55 -6.81
C PHE A 245 16.88 15.56 -7.96
N ILE A 246 16.83 16.87 -7.63
CA ILE A 246 16.62 17.93 -8.62
C ILE A 246 17.61 17.88 -9.80
N LEU A 247 18.87 17.52 -9.56
CA LEU A 247 19.87 17.39 -10.63
C LEU A 247 19.55 16.24 -11.60
N ARG A 248 19.06 15.11 -11.08
CA ARG A 248 18.63 13.98 -11.92
C ARG A 248 17.28 14.24 -12.59
N ASN A 249 16.40 14.97 -11.90
CA ASN A 249 15.06 15.29 -12.37
C ASN A 249 15.07 16.38 -13.46
N ALA A 250 16.02 17.30 -13.42
CA ALA A 250 16.20 18.34 -14.45
C ALA A 250 16.48 17.75 -15.84
N ASP A 251 17.20 16.62 -15.91
CA ASP A 251 17.49 15.93 -17.17
C ASP A 251 16.29 15.09 -17.68
N ILE A 252 15.41 14.67 -16.78
CA ILE A 252 14.24 13.82 -17.08
C ILE A 252 13.00 14.68 -17.41
N ASN A 253 13.00 15.95 -16.99
CA ASN A 253 11.89 16.88 -17.11
C ASN A 253 12.36 18.25 -17.66
N PRO A 254 12.82 18.32 -18.93
CA PRO A 254 13.32 19.56 -19.55
C PRO A 254 12.21 20.59 -19.84
#